data_AF-A0A960MFF9-F1
#
_entry.id   AF-A0A960MFF9-F1
#
_cell.length_a   1.000
_cell.length_b   1.000
_cell.length_c   1.000
_cell.angle_alpha   90.00
_cell.angle_beta   90.00
_cell.angle_gamma   90.00
#
_symmetry.space_group_name_H-M   'P 1'
#
loop_
_entity.id
_entity.type
_entity.pdbx_description
1 polymer ?
#
loop_
_entity_poly.entity_id
_entity_poly.type
_entity_poly.pdbx_seq_one_letter_code
_entity_poly.pdbx_strand_id
1 'polypeptide(L)'
;PYRAAVWVMREREADQFIGNPRRHYQHLATRMVEPRKDQRAWRAWACWHLACRIFPDYPADEKQIAEEGIVEPSREAIIEGLRTHGLPGEVSLWEEAEVLAFPGKA
;
A
#
# COMPACT_ATOMS: atom_id res chain seq x y z
N PRO A 1 -4.09 -9.30 -4.21
CA PRO A 1 -2.70 -9.09 -3.72
C PRO A 1 -2.61 -8.75 -2.21
N TYR A 2 -3.62 -8.07 -1.66
CA TYR A 2 -3.54 -7.43 -0.34
C TYR A 2 -3.32 -8.40 0.83
N ARG A 3 -4.16 -9.44 0.96
CA ARG A 3 -4.05 -10.42 2.06
C ARG A 3 -2.68 -11.11 2.10
N ALA A 4 -2.15 -11.49 0.93
CA ALA A 4 -0.83 -12.11 0.84
C ALA A 4 0.28 -11.13 1.26
N ALA A 5 0.21 -9.87 0.83
CA ALA A 5 1.17 -8.84 1.24
C ALA A 5 1.14 -8.61 2.76
N VAL A 6 -0.05 -8.53 3.35
CA VAL A 6 -0.23 -8.43 4.82
C VAL A 6 0.40 -9.64 5.52
N TRP A 7 0.13 -10.85 5.04
CA TRP A 7 0.69 -12.07 5.61
C TRP A 7 2.22 -12.06 5.58
N VAL A 8 2.85 -11.76 4.43
CA VAL A 8 4.31 -11.67 4.32
C VAL A 8 4.89 -10.62 5.27
N MET A 9 4.26 -9.45 5.38
CA MET A 9 4.74 -8.40 6.27
C MET A 9 4.61 -8.77 7.75
N ARG A 10 3.53 -9.46 8.15
CA ARG A 10 3.26 -9.79 9.56
C ARG A 10 3.99 -11.03 10.04
N GLU A 11 4.02 -12.08 9.23
CA GLU A 11 4.51 -13.41 9.62
C GLU A 11 6.01 -13.59 9.38
N ARG A 12 6.71 -12.54 8.95
CA ARG A 12 8.17 -12.58 8.85
C ARG A 12 8.79 -12.75 10.23
N GLU A 13 9.88 -13.48 10.29
CA GLU A 13 10.73 -13.52 11.49
C GLU A 13 11.42 -12.16 11.67
N ALA A 14 11.69 -11.78 12.92
CA ALA A 14 12.22 -10.45 13.23
C ALA A 14 13.60 -10.18 12.60
N ASP A 15 14.38 -11.23 12.35
CA ASP A 15 15.70 -11.19 11.72
C ASP A 15 15.64 -11.28 10.18
N GLN A 16 14.48 -11.55 9.60
CA GLN A 16 14.31 -11.55 8.15
C GLN A 16 14.26 -10.12 7.60
N PHE A 17 15.29 -9.78 6.84
CA PHE A 17 15.34 -8.51 6.13
C PHE A 17 14.31 -8.45 5.01
N ILE A 18 13.33 -7.57 5.14
CA ILE A 18 12.31 -7.29 4.12
C ILE A 18 12.44 -5.89 3.50
N GLY A 19 13.52 -5.17 3.82
CA GLY A 19 13.69 -3.76 3.47
C GLY A 19 12.69 -2.85 4.17
N ASN A 20 12.35 -1.74 3.53
CA ASN A 20 11.32 -0.79 4.01
C ASN A 20 10.10 -0.87 3.08
N PRO A 21 9.03 -1.60 3.47
CA PRO A 21 7.83 -1.74 2.64
C PRO A 21 7.11 -0.43 2.34
N ARG A 22 7.12 0.54 3.26
CA ARG A 22 6.55 1.88 3.02
C ARG A 22 7.24 2.54 1.82
N ARG A 23 8.57 2.64 1.84
CA ARG A 23 9.34 3.19 0.70
C ARG A 23 9.16 2.37 -0.57
N HIS A 24 9.21 1.05 -0.45
CA HIS A 24 9.06 0.16 -1.60
C HIS A 24 7.75 0.44 -2.36
N TYR A 25 6.61 0.44 -1.65
CA TYR A 25 5.32 0.67 -2.29
C TYR A 25 5.11 2.12 -2.75
N GLN A 26 5.70 3.11 -2.05
CA GLN A 26 5.72 4.51 -2.50
C GLN A 26 6.40 4.64 -3.89
N HIS A 27 7.61 4.10 -4.04
CA HIS A 27 8.29 4.11 -5.34
C HIS A 27 7.52 3.31 -6.38
N LEU A 28 7.00 2.14 -5.99
CA LEU A 28 6.24 1.29 -6.91
C LEU A 28 5.02 2.04 -7.48
N ALA A 29 4.28 2.75 -6.63
CA ALA A 29 3.10 3.50 -7.04
C ALA A 29 3.43 4.67 -7.99
N THR A 30 4.53 5.38 -7.72
CA THR A 30 4.95 6.58 -8.46
C THR A 30 5.73 6.30 -9.74
N ARG A 31 6.09 5.03 -9.99
CA ARG A 31 6.90 4.61 -11.15
C ARG A 31 6.16 3.67 -12.11
N MET A 32 4.87 3.42 -11.90
CA MET A 32 4.10 2.59 -12.82
C MET A 32 4.07 3.16 -14.24
N VAL A 33 4.18 2.26 -15.21
CA VAL A 33 4.05 2.52 -16.64
C VAL A 33 2.87 1.72 -17.21
N GLU A 34 2.65 1.75 -18.52
CA GLU A 34 1.65 0.91 -19.18
C GLU A 34 2.08 -0.59 -19.24
N PRO A 35 1.14 -1.54 -19.45
CA PRO A 35 -0.31 -1.37 -19.50
C PRO A 35 -0.95 -1.23 -18.10
N ARG A 36 -2.15 -0.64 -18.04
CA ARG A 36 -2.98 -0.51 -16.82
C ARG A 36 -2.25 0.24 -15.71
N LYS A 37 -1.53 1.29 -16.08
CA LYS A 37 -0.72 2.12 -15.17
C LYS A 37 -1.49 2.48 -13.89
N ASP A 38 -2.68 3.06 -14.04
CA ASP A 38 -3.46 3.57 -12.90
C ASP A 38 -3.93 2.46 -11.98
N GLN A 39 -4.43 1.35 -12.53
CA GLN A 39 -4.82 0.19 -11.73
C GLN A 39 -3.65 -0.33 -10.88
N ARG A 40 -2.45 -0.44 -11.47
CA ARG A 40 -1.27 -0.92 -10.76
C ARG A 40 -0.75 0.10 -9.74
N ALA A 41 -0.83 1.39 -10.05
CA ALA A 41 -0.45 2.46 -9.14
C ALA A 41 -1.36 2.47 -7.91
N TRP A 42 -2.68 2.38 -8.08
CA TRP A 42 -3.63 2.35 -6.97
C TRP A 42 -3.53 1.07 -6.14
N ARG A 43 -3.23 -0.08 -6.75
CA ARG A 43 -2.85 -1.30 -6.01
C ARG A 43 -1.61 -1.11 -5.16
N ALA A 44 -0.59 -0.43 -5.69
CA ALA A 44 0.63 -0.15 -4.94
C ALA A 44 0.37 0.83 -3.79
N TRP A 45 -0.43 1.89 -4.00
CA TRP A 45 -0.86 2.79 -2.92
C TRP A 45 -1.68 2.07 -1.84
N ALA A 46 -2.55 1.15 -2.24
CA ALA A 46 -3.30 0.30 -1.32
C ALA A 46 -2.40 -0.59 -0.46
N CYS A 47 -1.33 -1.16 -1.03
CA CYS A 47 -0.31 -1.88 -0.26
C CYS A 47 0.57 -0.96 0.59
N TRP A 48 0.90 0.25 0.10
CA TRP A 48 1.62 1.27 0.87
C TRP A 48 0.86 1.63 2.15
N HIS A 49 -0.45 1.82 2.09
CA HIS A 49 -1.27 2.09 3.27
C HIS A 49 -1.19 0.96 4.30
N LEU A 50 -1.28 -0.29 3.85
CA LEU A 50 -1.13 -1.46 4.72
C LEU A 50 0.27 -1.50 5.35
N ALA A 51 1.32 -1.21 4.58
CA ALA A 51 2.69 -1.12 5.06
C ALA A 51 2.88 -0.01 6.10
N CYS A 52 2.38 1.21 5.86
CA CYS A 52 2.42 2.31 6.82
C CYS A 52 1.78 1.95 8.15
N ARG A 53 0.68 1.20 8.09
CA ARG A 53 -0.06 0.81 9.28
C ARG A 53 0.57 -0.37 10.04
N ILE A 54 1.20 -1.33 9.34
CA ILE A 54 1.95 -2.44 9.96
C ILE A 54 3.30 -1.95 10.51
N PHE A 55 3.93 -0.97 9.85
CA PHE A 55 5.23 -0.41 10.18
C PHE A 55 5.16 1.11 10.41
N PRO A 56 4.53 1.57 11.50
CA PRO A 56 4.37 3.00 11.77
C PRO A 56 5.71 3.74 11.89
N ASP A 57 6.76 3.05 12.34
CA ASP A 57 8.09 3.63 12.54
C ASP A 57 8.95 3.62 11.27
N TYR A 58 8.47 3.03 10.16
CA TYR A 58 9.24 2.99 8.92
C TYR A 58 9.10 4.32 8.19
N PRO A 59 10.23 4.95 7.81
CA PRO A 59 10.19 6.27 7.19
C PRO A 59 9.67 6.19 5.75
N ALA A 60 9.01 7.25 5.30
CA ALA A 60 8.80 7.49 3.86
C ALA A 60 10.13 7.81 3.16
N ASP A 61 10.10 7.90 1.83
CA ASP A 61 11.12 8.63 1.09
C ASP A 61 10.71 10.10 1.01
N GLU A 62 11.09 10.86 2.06
CA GLU A 62 10.79 12.30 2.18
C GLU A 62 11.46 13.13 1.09
N LYS A 63 12.62 12.68 0.60
CA LYS A 63 13.31 13.36 -0.49
C LYS A 63 12.48 13.25 -1.77
N GLN A 64 12.01 12.05 -2.11
CA GLN A 64 11.13 11.86 -3.26
C GLN A 64 9.85 12.69 -3.12
N ILE A 65 9.23 12.70 -1.93
CA ILE A 65 8.03 13.49 -1.66
C ILE A 65 8.27 14.97 -1.95
N ALA A 66 9.36 15.53 -1.43
CA ALA A 66 9.68 16.94 -1.59
C ALA A 66 10.08 17.31 -3.03
N GLU A 67 10.93 16.51 -3.68
CA GLU A 67 11.46 16.83 -5.01
C GLU A 67 10.45 16.60 -6.14
N GLU A 68 9.53 15.64 -5.99
CA GLU A 68 8.58 15.26 -7.04
C GLU A 68 7.15 15.71 -6.73
N GLY A 69 6.92 16.35 -5.59
CA GLY A 69 5.60 16.82 -5.18
C GLY A 69 4.60 15.68 -4.96
N ILE A 70 5.06 14.52 -4.47
CA ILE A 70 4.20 13.36 -4.24
C ILE A 70 3.27 13.66 -3.06
N VAL A 71 1.97 13.51 -3.31
CA VAL A 71 0.95 13.53 -2.25
C VAL A 71 0.64 12.10 -1.86
N GLU A 72 1.02 11.71 -0.65
CA GLU A 72 0.63 10.42 -0.07
C GLU A 72 -0.91 10.38 0.07
N PRO A 73 -1.60 9.38 -0.52
CA PRO A 73 -3.06 9.37 -0.60
C PRO A 73 -3.71 9.00 0.75
N SER A 74 -4.90 9.55 1.01
CA SER A 74 -5.72 9.10 2.14
C SER A 74 -6.35 7.73 1.88
N ARG A 75 -6.91 7.11 2.93
CA ARG A 75 -7.69 5.87 2.83
C ARG A 75 -8.84 6.02 1.82
N GLU A 76 -9.55 7.15 1.86
CA GLU A 76 -10.68 7.47 0.99
C GLU A 76 -10.23 7.62 -0.47
N ALA A 77 -9.09 8.28 -0.70
CA ALA A 77 -8.52 8.42 -2.03
C ALA A 77 -8.12 7.05 -2.62
N ILE A 78 -7.56 6.16 -1.79
CA ILE A 78 -7.24 4.79 -2.20
C ILE A 78 -8.52 4.02 -2.58
N ILE A 79 -9.57 4.10 -1.77
CA ILE A 79 -10.86 3.46 -2.07
C ILE A 79 -11.38 3.93 -3.43
N GLU A 80 -11.36 5.24 -3.66
CA GLU A 80 -11.87 5.80 -4.91
C GLU A 80 -11.02 5.40 -6.12
N GLY A 81 -9.69 5.41 -5.96
CA GLY A 81 -8.77 4.94 -7.00
C GLY A 81 -8.96 3.45 -7.34
N LEU A 82 -9.13 2.60 -6.33
CA LEU A 82 -9.44 1.18 -6.53
C LEU A 82 -10.82 0.96 -7.14
N ARG A 83 -11.83 1.76 -6.77
CA ARG A 83 -13.17 1.68 -7.37
C ARG A 83 -13.16 2.09 -8.84
N THR A 84 -12.42 3.15 -9.17
CA THR A 84 -12.38 3.72 -10.52
C THR A 84 -11.54 2.89 -11.48
N HIS A 85 -10.37 2.40 -11.04
CA HIS A 85 -9.39 1.74 -11.92
C HIS A 85 -9.22 0.23 -11.65
N GLY A 86 -9.71 -0.25 -10.50
CA GLY A 86 -9.60 -1.65 -10.10
C GLY A 86 -10.62 -2.56 -10.75
N LEU A 87 -10.70 -3.78 -10.23
CA LEU A 87 -11.70 -4.77 -10.62
C LEU A 87 -12.95 -4.66 -9.73
N PRO A 88 -14.13 -5.12 -10.19
CA PRO A 88 -15.31 -5.25 -9.35
C PRO A 88 -14.99 -6.04 -8.06
N GLY A 89 -15.42 -5.51 -6.91
CA GLY A 89 -15.17 -6.11 -5.59
C GLY A 89 -13.76 -5.90 -5.02
N GLU A 90 -12.86 -5.22 -5.74
CA GLU A 90 -11.47 -5.05 -5.31
C GLU A 90 -11.33 -4.22 -4.02
N VAL A 91 -12.19 -3.21 -3.82
CA VAL A 91 -12.23 -2.42 -2.58
C VAL A 91 -12.49 -3.33 -1.38
N SER A 92 -13.50 -4.21 -1.47
CA SER A 92 -13.84 -5.13 -0.37
C SER A 92 -12.69 -6.06 -0.02
N LEU A 93 -11.97 -6.60 -1.02
CA LEU A 93 -10.79 -7.43 -0.80
C LEU A 93 -9.64 -6.68 -0.11
N TRP A 94 -9.51 -5.38 -0.38
CA TRP A 94 -8.51 -4.54 0.29
C TRP A 94 -8.92 -4.20 1.72
N GLU A 95 -10.18 -3.85 1.95
CA GLU A 95 -10.70 -3.57 3.30
C GLU A 95 -10.64 -4.80 4.22
N GLU A 96 -10.94 -6.00 3.69
CA GLU A 96 -10.72 -7.26 4.42
C GLU A 96 -9.26 -7.45 4.82
N ALA A 97 -8.32 -7.11 3.92
CA ALA A 97 -6.90 -7.20 4.23
C ALA A 97 -6.46 -6.14 5.25
N GLU A 98 -7.06 -4.95 5.22
CA GLU A 98 -6.86 -3.91 6.22
C GLU A 98 -7.31 -4.40 7.60
N VAL A 99 -8.49 -5.03 7.71
CA VAL A 99 -8.95 -5.63 8.98
C VAL A 99 -8.01 -6.74 9.45
N LEU A 100 -7.54 -7.62 8.55
CA LEU A 100 -6.56 -8.65 8.90
C LEU A 100 -5.21 -8.09 9.33
N ALA A 101 -4.82 -6.93 8.79
CA ALA A 101 -3.63 -6.22 9.27
C ALA A 101 -3.84 -5.65 10.69
N PHE A 102 -5.08 -5.42 11.13
CA PHE A 102 -5.43 -4.81 12.43
C PHE A 102 -6.62 -5.50 13.12
N PRO A 103 -6.48 -6.68 13.73
CA PRO A 103 -7.60 -7.40 14.35
C PRO A 103 -8.14 -6.77 15.67
N GLY A 104 -8.05 -5.45 15.86
CA GLY A 104 -8.30 -4.81 17.17
C GLY A 104 -8.87 -3.39 17.18
N LYS A 105 -9.52 -2.91 16.10
CA LYS A 105 -10.36 -1.69 16.16
C LYS A 105 -11.66 -1.93 15.40
N ALA A 106 -12.61 -2.55 16.08
CA ALA A 106 -14.04 -2.36 15.81
C ALA A 106 -14.52 -1.11 16.56
#